data_AF-A0A972U645-F1
#
_entry.id   AF-A0A972U645-F1
#
_cell.length_a   1.000
_cell.length_b   1.000
_cell.length_c   1.000
_cell.angle_alpha   90.00
_cell.angle_beta   90.00
_cell.angle_gamma   90.00
#
_symmetry.space_group_name_H-M   'P 1'
#
loop_
_entity.id
_entity.type
_entity.pdbx_description
1 polymer ?
#
loop_
_entity_poly.entity_id
_entity_poly.type
_entity_poly.pdbx_seq_one_letter_code
_entity_poly.pdbx_strand_id
1 'polypeptide(L)'
;MKGIAHFIAGVAAAACVPEAVRAASDGDPTYFILGGVFGLLPDTIDFKFSRYFYRHDIEVTPDPIAPDPQYIADSVAEAINRAHRTGESVRVKLNTVPCGLDKWQQYEVAFDVAARTVAVRYGPLVDTGQNPIPGSAPPRDGEAVAPVECEVRIDYLSSTQVDIFDGPVFSMDPTEDGRVSPGFIPWHRAWSHSLVIGVLFGLLGGVIWGPWATAVIFGASAMHALFDQLGYMGSALFYPFHSRRLSGMKLMHSGEALANLTAVWFCCLLIFWNLWRAVPGGIPPYGTRALIGYGLVLPGAVIGLYRWLRNRAAARSSAVHA
;
A
#
# COMPACT_ATOMS: atom_id res chain seq x y z
N MET A 1 -2.59 3.45 1.08
CA MET A 1 -4.06 3.35 0.88
C MET A 1 -4.30 3.01 -0.60
N LYS A 2 -5.54 2.95 -1.11
CA LYS A 2 -5.75 2.88 -2.57
C LYS A 2 -5.59 4.26 -3.21
N GLY A 3 -5.28 4.29 -4.51
CA GLY A 3 -5.00 5.53 -5.26
C GLY A 3 -6.10 6.59 -5.14
N ILE A 4 -7.39 6.21 -5.07
CA ILE A 4 -8.49 7.16 -4.88
C ILE A 4 -8.40 7.94 -3.56
N ALA A 5 -7.94 7.28 -2.48
CA ALA A 5 -7.77 7.92 -1.19
C ALA A 5 -6.61 8.94 -1.23
N HIS A 6 -5.53 8.61 -1.94
CA HIS A 6 -4.40 9.52 -2.14
C HIS A 6 -4.76 10.72 -3.01
N PHE A 7 -5.49 10.50 -4.10
CA PHE A 7 -6.00 11.57 -4.96
C PHE A 7 -6.88 12.56 -4.18
N ILE A 8 -7.90 12.06 -3.47
CA ILE A 8 -8.82 12.95 -2.73
C ILE A 8 -8.12 13.62 -1.54
N ALA A 9 -7.14 12.97 -0.92
CA ALA A 9 -6.31 13.59 0.11
C ALA A 9 -5.52 14.78 -0.46
N GLY A 10 -4.95 14.65 -1.65
CA GLY A 10 -4.31 15.77 -2.34
C GLY A 10 -5.26 16.94 -2.63
N VAL A 11 -6.49 16.65 -3.08
CA VAL A 11 -7.54 17.66 -3.27
C VAL A 11 -7.93 18.31 -1.93
N ALA A 12 -8.01 17.54 -0.85
CA ALA A 12 -8.30 18.06 0.48
C ALA A 12 -7.18 18.94 1.03
N ALA A 13 -5.92 18.59 0.76
CA ALA A 13 -4.77 19.43 1.09
C ALA A 13 -4.84 20.78 0.34
N ALA A 14 -5.20 20.76 -0.95
CA ALA A 14 -5.42 22.00 -1.71
C ALA A 14 -6.56 22.84 -1.12
N ALA A 15 -7.67 22.22 -0.71
CA ALA A 15 -8.80 22.93 -0.10
C ALA A 15 -8.41 23.68 1.19
N CYS A 16 -7.38 23.22 1.90
CA CYS A 16 -6.87 23.89 3.10
C CYS A 16 -6.06 25.16 2.82
N VAL A 17 -5.73 25.44 1.55
CA VAL A 17 -5.06 26.68 1.13
C VAL A 17 -6.12 27.71 0.71
N PRO A 18 -6.33 28.81 1.45
CA PRO A 18 -7.40 29.77 1.18
C PRO A 18 -7.36 30.33 -0.25
N GLU A 19 -6.17 30.58 -0.78
CA GLU A 19 -5.97 31.10 -2.12
C GLU A 19 -6.32 30.09 -3.20
N ALA A 20 -6.20 28.80 -2.94
CA ALA A 20 -6.69 27.76 -3.84
C ALA A 20 -8.22 27.79 -3.94
N VAL A 21 -8.90 27.98 -2.81
CA VAL A 21 -10.36 28.12 -2.78
C VAL A 21 -10.80 29.39 -3.49
N ARG A 22 -10.14 30.53 -3.21
CA ARG A 22 -10.45 31.81 -3.85
C ARG A 22 -10.28 31.74 -5.37
N ALA A 23 -9.14 31.23 -5.84
CA ALA A 23 -8.89 31.07 -7.27
C ALA A 23 -9.98 30.21 -7.94
N ALA A 24 -10.40 29.12 -7.30
CA ALA A 24 -11.46 28.28 -7.83
C ALA A 24 -12.83 28.98 -7.86
N SER A 25 -13.15 29.80 -6.85
CA SER A 25 -14.35 30.64 -6.85
C SER A 25 -14.34 31.69 -7.97
N ASP A 26 -13.15 32.16 -8.35
CA ASP A 26 -12.93 33.09 -9.47
C ASP A 26 -12.84 32.37 -10.83
N GLY A 27 -13.05 31.05 -10.87
CA GLY A 27 -13.09 30.24 -12.09
C GLY A 27 -11.77 29.57 -12.48
N ASP A 28 -10.73 29.66 -11.65
CA ASP A 28 -9.44 29.00 -11.85
C ASP A 28 -9.25 27.77 -10.93
N PRO A 29 -9.50 26.54 -11.42
CA PRO A 29 -9.37 25.32 -10.62
C PRO A 29 -7.93 24.80 -10.53
N THR A 30 -6.93 25.51 -11.06
CA THR A 30 -5.55 25.00 -11.24
C THR A 30 -4.98 24.39 -9.96
N TYR A 31 -5.15 25.05 -8.82
CA TYR A 31 -4.65 24.54 -7.55
C TYR A 31 -5.30 23.21 -7.10
N PHE A 32 -6.60 23.01 -7.35
CA PHE A 32 -7.23 21.73 -7.05
C PHE A 32 -6.75 20.61 -7.98
N ILE A 33 -6.48 20.94 -9.24
CA ILE A 33 -5.89 20.00 -10.20
C ILE A 33 -4.47 19.61 -9.74
N LEU A 34 -3.64 20.58 -9.36
CA LEU A 34 -2.31 20.34 -8.82
C LEU A 34 -2.38 19.48 -7.55
N GLY A 35 -3.31 19.77 -6.64
CA GLY A 35 -3.55 18.95 -5.45
C GLY A 35 -3.87 17.49 -5.79
N GLY A 36 -4.80 17.24 -6.72
CA GLY A 36 -5.14 15.89 -7.15
C GLY A 36 -3.98 15.17 -7.85
N VAL A 37 -3.27 15.85 -8.76
CA VAL A 37 -2.12 15.29 -9.49
C VAL A 37 -1.01 14.90 -8.53
N PHE A 38 -0.56 15.82 -7.67
CA PHE A 38 0.54 15.55 -6.73
C PHE A 38 0.12 14.66 -5.55
N GLY A 39 -1.19 14.56 -5.28
CA GLY A 39 -1.74 13.54 -4.39
C GLY A 39 -1.62 12.13 -4.96
N LEU A 40 -1.62 11.94 -6.28
CA LEU A 40 -1.51 10.63 -6.95
C LEU A 40 -0.11 10.34 -7.50
N LEU A 41 0.70 11.39 -7.70
CA LEU A 41 1.98 11.31 -8.41
C LEU A 41 2.96 10.29 -7.82
N PRO A 42 3.16 10.17 -6.48
CA PRO A 42 4.12 9.20 -5.94
C PRO A 42 3.83 7.76 -6.36
N ASP A 43 2.60 7.29 -6.16
CA ASP A 43 2.13 5.98 -6.63
C ASP A 43 2.28 5.85 -8.16
N THR A 44 1.95 6.92 -8.90
CA THR A 44 2.05 6.90 -10.37
C THR A 44 3.50 6.69 -10.81
N ILE A 45 4.44 7.40 -10.20
CA ILE A 45 5.88 7.23 -10.46
C ILE A 45 6.29 5.79 -10.19
N ASP A 46 5.90 5.24 -9.04
CA ASP A 46 6.33 3.91 -8.63
C ASP A 46 5.77 2.80 -9.53
N PHE A 47 4.45 2.80 -9.75
CA PHE A 47 3.77 1.73 -10.48
C PHE A 47 3.89 1.86 -12.00
N LYS A 48 4.12 3.07 -12.54
CA LYS A 48 4.27 3.28 -13.99
C LYS A 48 5.71 3.41 -14.45
N PHE A 49 6.66 3.68 -13.55
CA PHE A 49 8.06 3.84 -13.89
C PHE A 49 8.98 3.02 -12.99
N SER A 50 9.06 3.31 -11.68
CA SER A 50 10.08 2.72 -10.78
C SER A 50 10.09 1.19 -10.83
N ARG A 51 8.90 0.56 -10.85
CA ARG A 51 8.75 -0.90 -10.96
C ARG A 51 9.49 -1.50 -12.15
N TYR A 52 9.40 -0.89 -13.33
CA TYR A 52 9.95 -1.45 -14.57
C TYR A 52 11.47 -1.30 -14.68
N PHE A 53 12.04 -0.35 -13.94
CA PHE A 53 13.50 -0.17 -13.85
C PHE A 53 14.12 -0.88 -12.64
N TYR A 54 13.30 -1.53 -11.81
CA TYR A 54 13.81 -2.25 -10.65
C TYR A 54 14.50 -3.54 -11.08
N ARG A 55 15.70 -3.77 -10.53
CA ARG A 55 16.50 -4.96 -10.85
C ARG A 55 16.14 -6.10 -9.91
N HIS A 56 16.12 -7.30 -10.46
CA HIS A 56 15.90 -8.54 -9.72
C HIS A 56 17.20 -9.36 -9.79
N ASP A 57 17.60 -9.95 -8.67
CA ASP A 57 18.77 -10.85 -8.62
C ASP A 57 18.33 -12.30 -8.87
N ILE A 58 17.11 -12.64 -8.44
CA ILE A 58 16.45 -13.93 -8.65
C ILE A 58 15.05 -13.65 -9.21
N GLU A 59 14.68 -14.35 -10.27
CA GLU A 59 13.34 -14.32 -10.84
C GLU A 59 12.75 -15.72 -10.84
N VAL A 60 11.64 -15.88 -10.12
CA VAL A 60 10.93 -17.15 -9.93
C VAL A 60 9.73 -17.14 -10.84
N THR A 61 9.76 -17.98 -11.87
CA THR A 61 8.68 -18.14 -12.86
C THR A 61 8.17 -19.58 -12.81
N PRO A 62 7.13 -19.87 -12.01
CA PRO A 62 6.62 -21.23 -11.90
C PRO A 62 5.98 -21.69 -13.21
N ASP A 63 6.12 -22.99 -13.52
CA ASP A 63 5.52 -23.59 -14.71
C ASP A 63 4.00 -23.78 -14.50
N PRO A 64 3.13 -23.20 -15.37
CA PRO A 64 1.68 -23.37 -15.25
C PRO A 64 1.18 -24.79 -15.57
N ILE A 65 1.96 -25.61 -16.28
CA ILE A 65 1.61 -26.99 -16.67
C ILE A 65 2.16 -27.99 -15.65
N ALA A 66 3.33 -27.72 -15.08
CA ALA A 66 3.97 -28.53 -14.06
C ALA A 66 4.27 -27.72 -12.79
N PRO A 67 3.23 -27.40 -11.98
CA PRO A 67 3.41 -26.60 -10.76
C PRO A 67 4.37 -27.29 -9.78
N ASP A 68 5.44 -26.59 -9.42
CA ASP A 68 6.43 -27.06 -8.44
C ASP A 68 6.52 -26.05 -7.29
N PRO A 69 5.89 -26.33 -6.13
CA PRO A 69 5.98 -25.44 -4.98
C PRO A 69 7.37 -25.47 -4.33
N GLN A 70 8.13 -26.56 -4.49
CA GLN A 70 9.47 -26.68 -3.90
C GLN A 70 10.46 -25.76 -4.61
N TYR A 71 10.38 -25.64 -5.94
CA TYR A 71 11.16 -24.67 -6.70
C TYR A 71 10.98 -23.23 -6.17
N ILE A 72 9.74 -22.84 -5.84
CA ILE A 72 9.45 -21.51 -5.28
C ILE A 72 10.04 -21.39 -3.87
N ALA A 73 9.83 -22.40 -3.02
CA ALA A 73 10.31 -22.41 -1.64
C ALA A 73 11.84 -22.30 -1.58
N ASP A 74 12.54 -23.13 -2.37
CA ASP A 74 14.00 -23.16 -2.46
C ASP A 74 14.55 -21.83 -2.99
N SER A 75 13.91 -21.23 -4.00
CA SER A 75 14.35 -19.95 -4.57
C SER A 75 14.25 -18.80 -3.56
N VAL A 76 13.17 -18.77 -2.76
CA VAL A 76 13.00 -17.76 -1.72
C VAL A 76 13.96 -18.02 -0.55
N ALA A 77 14.14 -19.28 -0.15
CA ALA A 77 15.11 -19.66 0.88
C ALA A 77 16.55 -19.32 0.46
N GLU A 78 16.93 -19.58 -0.80
CA GLU A 78 18.25 -19.20 -1.31
C GLU A 78 18.44 -17.68 -1.33
N ALA A 79 17.40 -16.89 -1.64
CA ALA A 79 17.48 -15.43 -1.53
C ALA A 79 17.81 -14.98 -0.09
N ILE A 80 17.17 -15.60 0.91
CA ILE A 80 17.41 -15.33 2.33
C ILE A 80 18.83 -15.76 2.72
N ASN A 81 19.22 -17.00 2.40
CA ASN A 81 20.51 -17.57 2.76
C ASN A 81 21.65 -16.79 2.11
N ARG A 82 21.50 -16.41 0.84
CA ARG A 82 22.48 -15.57 0.14
C ARG A 82 22.60 -14.19 0.79
N ALA A 83 21.49 -13.54 1.15
CA ALA A 83 21.53 -12.26 1.86
C ALA A 83 22.23 -12.37 3.22
N HIS A 84 21.96 -13.44 3.95
CA HIS A 84 22.62 -13.74 5.22
C HIS A 84 24.13 -13.97 5.07
N ARG A 85 24.54 -14.84 4.14
CA ARG A 85 25.95 -15.20 3.91
C ARG A 85 26.79 -14.04 3.39
N THR A 86 26.23 -13.21 2.52
CA THR A 86 26.96 -12.12 1.86
C THR A 86 26.91 -10.80 2.61
N GLY A 87 25.89 -10.59 3.45
CA GLY A 87 25.61 -9.28 4.04
C GLY A 87 25.09 -8.26 3.02
N GLU A 88 24.74 -8.68 1.81
CA GLU A 88 24.16 -7.83 0.76
C GLU A 88 22.67 -8.13 0.55
N SER A 89 21.89 -7.11 0.17
CA SER A 89 20.47 -7.29 -0.16
C SER A 89 20.29 -8.14 -1.41
N VAL A 90 19.41 -9.14 -1.36
CA VAL A 90 19.05 -9.99 -2.51
C VAL A 90 17.59 -9.77 -2.91
N ARG A 91 17.34 -9.43 -4.16
CA ARG A 91 15.99 -9.11 -4.67
C ARG A 91 15.41 -10.30 -5.42
N VAL A 92 14.30 -10.83 -4.93
CA VAL A 92 13.57 -11.94 -5.54
C VAL A 92 12.24 -11.47 -6.11
N LYS A 93 12.02 -11.73 -7.40
CA LYS A 93 10.76 -11.53 -8.10
C LYS A 93 9.96 -12.82 -8.08
N LEU A 94 8.70 -12.75 -7.65
CA LEU A 94 7.77 -13.86 -7.69
C LEU A 94 6.72 -13.60 -8.79
N ASN A 95 6.84 -14.29 -9.91
CA ASN A 95 5.92 -14.15 -11.03
C ASN A 95 4.64 -14.95 -10.79
N THR A 96 3.51 -14.41 -11.27
CA THR A 96 2.24 -15.12 -11.22
C THR A 96 2.22 -16.25 -12.23
N VAL A 97 1.25 -17.16 -12.06
CA VAL A 97 1.09 -18.35 -12.91
C VAL A 97 -0.18 -18.19 -13.75
N PRO A 98 -0.10 -17.61 -14.96
CA PRO A 98 -1.26 -17.46 -15.83
C PRO A 98 -1.71 -18.82 -16.37
N CYS A 99 -2.98 -19.15 -16.15
CA CYS A 99 -3.61 -20.40 -16.62
C CYS A 99 -4.71 -20.15 -17.67
N GLY A 100 -4.85 -18.90 -18.13
CA GLY A 100 -5.83 -18.47 -19.10
C GLY A 100 -5.79 -16.95 -19.30
N LEU A 101 -6.72 -16.41 -20.10
CA LEU A 101 -6.83 -14.97 -20.34
C LEU A 101 -7.20 -14.18 -19.07
N ASP A 102 -8.03 -14.79 -18.23
CA ASP A 102 -8.59 -14.20 -17.02
C ASP A 102 -8.42 -15.12 -15.80
N LYS A 103 -7.48 -16.09 -15.86
CA LYS A 103 -7.29 -17.10 -14.83
C LYS A 103 -5.84 -17.21 -14.41
N TRP A 104 -5.62 -17.31 -13.11
CA TRP A 104 -4.30 -17.54 -12.54
C TRP A 104 -4.34 -18.60 -11.46
N GLN A 105 -3.28 -19.39 -11.39
CA GLN A 105 -3.03 -20.29 -10.28
C GLN A 105 -2.46 -19.49 -9.10
N GLN A 106 -3.25 -19.36 -8.04
CA GLN A 106 -2.81 -18.69 -6.82
C GLN A 106 -1.80 -19.58 -6.08
N TYR A 107 -0.81 -18.96 -5.44
CA TYR A 107 0.02 -19.59 -4.43
C TYR A 107 0.36 -18.62 -3.31
N GLU A 108 0.68 -19.14 -2.13
CA GLU A 108 1.07 -18.39 -0.95
C GLU A 108 2.52 -18.70 -0.61
N VAL A 109 3.29 -17.67 -0.28
CA VAL A 109 4.62 -17.80 0.33
C VAL A 109 4.54 -17.33 1.77
N ALA A 110 4.94 -18.17 2.71
CA ALA A 110 4.91 -17.90 4.14
C ALA A 110 6.29 -18.10 4.77
N PHE A 111 6.67 -17.20 5.68
CA PHE A 111 7.88 -17.28 6.46
C PHE A 111 7.55 -17.79 7.87
N ASP A 112 7.98 -19.02 8.18
CA ASP A 112 7.88 -19.57 9.54
C ASP A 112 9.15 -19.25 10.32
N VAL A 113 9.06 -18.25 11.18
CA VAL A 113 10.19 -17.78 12.00
C VAL A 113 10.61 -18.83 13.03
N ALA A 114 9.65 -19.59 13.59
CA ALA A 114 9.93 -20.57 14.63
C ALA A 114 10.58 -21.83 14.04
N ALA A 115 10.07 -22.31 12.91
CA ALA A 115 10.63 -23.46 12.21
C ALA A 115 11.88 -23.12 11.37
N ARG A 116 12.16 -21.82 11.15
CA ARG A 116 13.20 -21.32 10.23
C ARG A 116 13.04 -21.91 8.84
N THR A 117 11.83 -21.76 8.30
CA THR A 117 11.49 -22.25 6.97
C THR A 117 10.71 -21.23 6.16
N VAL A 118 10.77 -21.39 4.84
CA VAL A 118 9.84 -20.81 3.90
C VAL A 118 8.88 -21.91 3.46
N ALA A 119 7.59 -21.70 3.63
CA ALA A 119 6.55 -22.60 3.17
C ALA A 119 5.86 -22.00 1.95
N VAL A 120 5.58 -22.83 0.95
CA VAL A 120 4.82 -22.46 -0.24
C VAL A 120 3.60 -23.37 -0.35
N ARG A 121 2.44 -22.78 -0.64
CA ARG A 121 1.19 -23.51 -0.83
C ARG A 121 0.40 -22.98 -2.01
N TYR A 122 0.13 -23.83 -3.00
CA TYR A 122 -0.79 -23.53 -4.07
C TYR A 122 -2.23 -23.46 -3.55
N GLY A 123 -2.96 -22.46 -4.04
CA GLY A 123 -4.37 -22.22 -3.81
C GLY A 123 -5.26 -22.65 -4.98
N PRO A 124 -6.51 -22.17 -5.04
CA PRO A 124 -7.38 -22.38 -6.18
C PRO A 124 -6.93 -21.56 -7.41
N LEU A 125 -7.56 -21.79 -8.56
CA LEU A 125 -7.51 -20.82 -9.64
C LEU A 125 -8.34 -19.60 -9.24
N VAL A 126 -7.88 -18.40 -9.57
CA VAL A 126 -8.61 -17.16 -9.36
C VAL A 126 -8.87 -16.41 -10.67
N ASP A 127 -9.95 -15.61 -10.67
CA ASP A 127 -10.22 -14.67 -11.74
C ASP A 127 -9.42 -13.35 -11.59
N THR A 128 -9.60 -12.41 -12.52
CA THR A 128 -8.98 -11.06 -12.45
C THR A 128 -9.40 -10.27 -11.21
N GLY A 129 -10.54 -10.60 -10.60
CA GLY A 129 -11.04 -10.02 -9.36
C GLY A 129 -10.49 -10.70 -8.11
N GLN A 130 -9.54 -11.64 -8.24
CA GLN A 130 -9.00 -12.47 -7.16
C GLN A 130 -10.05 -13.40 -6.52
N ASN A 131 -11.18 -13.66 -7.20
CA ASN A 131 -12.19 -14.57 -6.70
C ASN A 131 -11.81 -16.00 -7.07
N PRO A 132 -11.85 -16.96 -6.12
CA PRO A 132 -11.67 -18.37 -6.42
C PRO A 132 -12.70 -18.86 -7.45
N ILE A 133 -12.22 -19.53 -8.50
CA ILE A 133 -13.07 -20.14 -9.52
C ILE A 133 -13.67 -21.43 -8.95
N PRO A 134 -15.01 -21.57 -8.90
CA PRO A 134 -15.66 -22.76 -8.37
C PRO A 134 -15.16 -24.05 -9.03
N GLY A 135 -14.85 -25.07 -8.22
CA GLY A 135 -14.36 -26.37 -8.70
C GLY A 135 -12.87 -26.42 -9.04
N SER A 136 -12.12 -25.33 -8.89
CA SER A 136 -10.66 -25.34 -9.04
C SER A 136 -9.98 -25.76 -7.73
N ALA A 137 -9.79 -27.07 -7.56
CA ALA A 137 -9.01 -27.58 -6.44
C ALA A 137 -7.52 -27.23 -6.63
N PRO A 138 -6.77 -26.97 -5.54
CA PRO A 138 -5.33 -26.84 -5.62
C PRO A 138 -4.68 -28.14 -6.15
N PRO A 139 -3.48 -28.06 -6.76
CA PRO A 139 -2.68 -29.22 -7.12
C PRO A 139 -2.50 -30.18 -5.93
N ARG A 140 -2.49 -31.49 -6.19
CA ARG A 140 -2.36 -32.52 -5.13
C ARG A 140 -1.08 -32.38 -4.31
N ASP A 141 0.04 -32.11 -4.98
CA ASP A 141 1.34 -31.83 -4.35
C ASP A 141 1.56 -30.32 -4.30
N GLY A 142 0.59 -29.61 -3.74
CA GLY A 142 0.54 -28.15 -3.76
C GLY A 142 1.36 -27.47 -2.66
N GLU A 143 2.01 -28.22 -1.78
CA GLU A 143 2.72 -27.68 -0.61
C GLU A 143 4.19 -28.09 -0.60
N ALA A 144 5.06 -27.16 -0.23
CA ALA A 144 6.49 -27.40 -0.06
C ALA A 144 7.08 -26.53 1.04
N VAL A 145 8.22 -26.95 1.57
CA VAL A 145 8.94 -26.24 2.63
C VAL A 145 10.43 -26.28 2.34
N ALA A 146 11.11 -25.14 2.53
CA ALA A 146 12.56 -25.01 2.40
C ALA A 146 13.16 -24.40 3.67
N PRO A 147 14.25 -24.96 4.24
CA PRO A 147 14.91 -24.41 5.42
C PRO A 147 15.73 -23.15 5.10
N VAL A 148 15.86 -22.27 6.08
CA VAL A 148 16.74 -21.09 6.01
C VAL A 148 17.82 -21.13 7.10
N GLU A 149 18.98 -20.54 6.80
CA GLU A 149 20.18 -20.55 7.64
C GLU A 149 20.09 -19.56 8.81
N CYS A 150 19.19 -18.57 8.73
CA CYS A 150 19.04 -17.51 9.73
C CYS A 150 17.58 -17.27 10.11
N GLU A 151 17.35 -16.55 11.22
CA GLU A 151 16.02 -16.08 11.57
C GLU A 151 15.56 -14.94 10.65
N VAL A 152 14.28 -14.98 10.30
CA VAL A 152 13.64 -13.95 9.47
C VAL A 152 12.95 -12.92 10.37
N ARG A 153 13.21 -11.63 10.15
CA ARG A 153 12.53 -10.53 10.84
C ARG A 153 11.37 -10.00 9.99
N ILE A 154 10.13 -10.30 10.42
CA ILE A 154 8.91 -9.91 9.72
C ILE A 154 8.50 -8.48 10.07
N ASP A 155 8.72 -7.55 9.14
CA ASP A 155 8.33 -6.14 9.28
C ASP A 155 6.94 -5.86 8.67
N TYR A 156 6.55 -6.58 7.61
CA TYR A 156 5.26 -6.45 6.89
C TYR A 156 4.26 -7.55 7.27
N LEU A 157 4.15 -8.60 6.45
CA LEU A 157 3.29 -9.77 6.64
C LEU A 157 4.15 -11.03 6.64
N SER A 158 3.77 -12.01 7.47
CA SER A 158 4.45 -13.31 7.51
C SER A 158 4.07 -14.20 6.33
N SER A 159 2.97 -13.92 5.64
CA SER A 159 2.61 -14.59 4.40
C SER A 159 2.11 -13.61 3.34
N THR A 160 2.29 -13.98 2.08
CA THR A 160 1.87 -13.20 0.92
C THR A 160 1.29 -14.12 -0.12
N GLN A 161 0.06 -13.80 -0.55
CA GLN A 161 -0.57 -14.46 -1.69
C GLN A 161 -0.07 -13.83 -2.99
N VAL A 162 0.27 -14.68 -3.94
CA VAL A 162 0.64 -14.35 -5.30
C VAL A 162 -0.42 -14.96 -6.22
N ASP A 163 -1.16 -14.11 -6.90
CA ASP A 163 -2.36 -14.57 -7.62
C ASP A 163 -2.57 -13.87 -8.97
N ILE A 164 -2.46 -12.55 -9.08
CA ILE A 164 -2.80 -11.83 -10.33
C ILE A 164 -1.76 -10.79 -10.76
N PHE A 165 -1.83 -10.41 -12.04
CA PHE A 165 -0.93 -9.47 -12.70
C PHE A 165 0.54 -9.92 -12.62
N ASP A 166 1.44 -9.01 -12.29
CA ASP A 166 2.88 -9.22 -12.43
C ASP A 166 3.54 -9.71 -11.12
N GLY A 167 2.78 -9.93 -10.04
CA GLY A 167 3.31 -10.51 -8.80
C GLY A 167 4.30 -9.62 -8.02
N PRO A 168 4.62 -9.97 -6.76
CA PRO A 168 5.42 -9.12 -5.89
C PRO A 168 6.93 -9.29 -6.11
N VAL A 169 7.68 -8.29 -5.61
CA VAL A 169 9.14 -8.36 -5.44
C VAL A 169 9.41 -8.28 -3.95
N PHE A 170 10.35 -9.08 -3.45
CA PHE A 170 10.90 -8.97 -2.11
C PHE A 170 12.38 -8.59 -2.17
N SER A 171 12.82 -7.67 -1.31
CA SER A 171 14.23 -7.55 -0.95
C SER A 171 14.49 -8.35 0.32
N MET A 172 15.46 -9.25 0.30
CA MET A 172 15.97 -9.92 1.49
C MET A 172 17.10 -9.07 2.03
N ASP A 173 16.80 -8.22 3.02
CA ASP A 173 17.72 -7.23 3.55
C ASP A 173 18.38 -7.74 4.83
N PRO A 174 19.71 -7.92 4.88
CA PRO A 174 20.39 -8.33 6.10
C PRO A 174 20.35 -7.23 7.16
N THR A 175 20.21 -7.64 8.42
CA THR A 175 20.12 -6.74 9.58
C THR A 175 21.38 -6.83 10.44
N GLU A 176 21.65 -5.79 11.22
CA GLU A 176 22.88 -5.69 12.04
C GLU A 176 22.99 -6.79 13.11
N ASP A 177 21.86 -7.38 13.52
CA ASP A 177 21.77 -8.48 14.47
C ASP A 177 21.83 -9.88 13.81
N GLY A 178 22.24 -9.96 12.54
CA GLY A 178 22.47 -11.21 11.83
C GLY A 178 21.22 -11.90 11.27
N ARG A 179 20.05 -11.24 11.36
CA ARG A 179 18.78 -11.71 10.76
C ARG A 179 18.65 -11.20 9.32
N VAL A 180 17.61 -11.65 8.63
CA VAL A 180 17.21 -11.14 7.31
C VAL A 180 15.77 -10.65 7.37
N SER A 181 15.51 -9.46 6.84
CA SER A 181 14.18 -8.87 6.79
C SER A 181 13.63 -8.83 5.36
N PRO A 182 12.50 -9.50 5.08
CA PRO A 182 11.84 -9.43 3.78
C PRO A 182 11.13 -8.08 3.57
N GLY A 183 11.70 -7.21 2.74
CA GLY A 183 11.11 -5.96 2.29
C GLY A 183 10.14 -6.19 1.13
N PHE A 184 8.84 -6.05 1.40
CA PHE A 184 7.79 -6.15 0.36
C PHE A 184 7.84 -4.95 -0.61
N ILE A 185 7.80 -5.24 -1.92
CA ILE A 185 7.84 -4.28 -3.05
C ILE A 185 8.80 -3.10 -2.80
N PRO A 186 10.12 -3.36 -2.75
CA PRO A 186 11.13 -2.40 -2.29
C PRO A 186 11.29 -1.13 -3.13
N TRP A 187 10.89 -1.19 -4.41
CA TRP A 187 10.82 -0.01 -5.29
C TRP A 187 9.68 0.95 -4.93
N HIS A 188 8.65 0.47 -4.23
CA HIS A 188 7.49 1.27 -3.87
C HIS A 188 7.73 2.02 -2.54
N ARG A 189 7.28 3.27 -2.44
CA ARG A 189 7.43 4.13 -1.25
C ARG A 189 8.87 4.46 -0.89
N ALA A 190 9.70 4.48 -1.92
CA ALA A 190 11.09 4.90 -1.86
C ALA A 190 11.15 6.44 -2.01
N TRP A 191 11.99 6.93 -2.92
CA TRP A 191 12.29 8.36 -3.07
C TRP A 191 11.07 9.24 -3.37
N SER A 192 10.13 8.74 -4.19
CA SER A 192 8.92 9.45 -4.63
C SER A 192 7.93 9.74 -3.48
N HIS A 193 8.03 9.02 -2.36
CA HIS A 193 7.19 9.18 -1.16
C HIS A 193 7.91 9.94 -0.03
N SER A 194 8.90 10.77 -0.38
CA SER A 194 9.67 11.59 0.56
C SER A 194 9.06 12.98 0.76
N LEU A 195 9.08 13.46 2.01
CA LEU A 195 8.69 14.84 2.33
C LEU A 195 9.67 15.85 1.72
N VAL A 196 10.96 15.50 1.65
CA VAL A 196 12.01 16.36 1.06
C VAL A 196 11.79 16.51 -0.44
N ILE A 197 11.44 15.41 -1.13
CA ILE A 197 11.06 15.45 -2.55
C ILE A 197 9.77 16.24 -2.75
N GLY A 198 8.80 16.10 -1.83
CA GLY A 198 7.61 16.94 -1.81
C GLY A 198 7.92 18.44 -1.71
N VAL A 199 8.89 18.84 -0.89
CA VAL A 199 9.36 20.24 -0.82
C VAL A 199 9.94 20.68 -2.16
N LEU A 200 10.78 19.86 -2.78
CA LEU A 200 11.37 20.17 -4.08
C LEU A 200 10.30 20.37 -5.16
N PHE A 201 9.32 19.46 -5.25
CA PHE A 201 8.18 19.61 -6.17
C PHE A 201 7.35 20.85 -5.87
N GLY A 202 7.13 21.16 -4.58
CA GLY A 202 6.47 22.38 -4.16
C GLY A 202 7.18 23.61 -4.69
N LEU A 203 8.48 23.75 -4.43
CA LEU A 203 9.27 24.91 -4.85
C LEU A 203 9.29 25.06 -6.38
N LEU A 204 9.48 23.96 -7.12
CA LEU A 204 9.43 23.98 -8.59
C LEU A 204 8.06 24.42 -9.09
N GLY A 205 6.98 23.89 -8.51
CA GLY A 205 5.63 24.31 -8.85
C GLY A 205 5.36 25.77 -8.50
N GLY A 206 5.94 26.28 -7.42
CA GLY A 206 5.90 27.68 -7.03
C GLY A 206 6.45 28.63 -8.08
N VAL A 207 7.54 28.22 -8.75
CA VAL A 207 8.15 28.99 -9.85
C VAL A 207 7.25 29.02 -11.08
N ILE A 208 6.54 27.93 -11.36
CA ILE A 208 5.75 27.78 -12.60
C ILE A 208 4.33 28.37 -12.45
N TRP A 209 3.66 28.10 -11.33
CA TRP A 209 2.25 28.43 -11.10
C TRP A 209 2.03 29.47 -9.98
N GLY A 210 3.10 30.03 -9.44
CA GLY A 210 3.06 31.05 -8.39
C GLY A 210 3.15 30.47 -6.97
N PRO A 211 3.38 31.33 -5.96
CA PRO A 211 3.81 30.91 -4.63
C PRO A 211 2.83 29.98 -3.90
N TRP A 212 1.53 30.08 -4.18
CA TRP A 212 0.52 29.22 -3.57
C TRP A 212 0.55 27.79 -4.11
N ALA A 213 1.06 27.58 -5.32
CA ALA A 213 1.31 26.24 -5.86
C ALA A 213 2.31 25.47 -5.00
N THR A 214 3.29 26.16 -4.39
CA THR A 214 4.23 25.55 -3.44
C THR A 214 3.49 24.86 -2.30
N ALA A 215 2.60 25.58 -1.64
CA ALA A 215 1.85 25.06 -0.49
C ALA A 215 0.94 23.90 -0.90
N VAL A 216 0.26 24.02 -2.04
CA VAL A 216 -0.66 23.00 -2.57
C VAL A 216 0.08 21.71 -2.94
N ILE A 217 1.15 21.83 -3.73
CA ILE A 217 1.90 20.68 -4.23
C ILE A 217 2.64 19.97 -3.10
N PHE A 218 3.30 20.73 -2.22
CA PHE A 218 3.93 20.17 -1.03
C PHE A 218 2.88 19.52 -0.13
N GLY A 219 1.77 20.20 0.15
CA GLY A 219 0.69 19.70 1.00
C GLY A 219 0.11 18.38 0.48
N ALA A 220 -0.15 18.30 -0.84
CA ALA A 220 -0.66 17.09 -1.46
C ALA A 220 0.35 15.92 -1.41
N SER A 221 1.61 16.18 -1.76
CA SER A 221 2.68 15.17 -1.71
C SER A 221 2.96 14.70 -0.28
N ALA A 222 2.95 15.63 0.69
CA ALA A 222 3.13 15.31 2.10
C ALA A 222 1.96 14.51 2.65
N MET A 223 0.71 14.88 2.32
CA MET A 223 -0.47 14.15 2.76
C MET A 223 -0.49 12.72 2.20
N HIS A 224 -0.01 12.53 0.96
CA HIS A 224 0.22 11.20 0.41
C HIS A 224 1.17 10.38 1.29
N ALA A 225 2.37 10.90 1.55
CA ALA A 225 3.39 10.22 2.35
C ALA A 225 2.93 9.95 3.80
N LEU A 226 2.17 10.88 4.40
CA LEU A 226 1.61 10.71 5.75
C LEU A 226 0.51 9.64 5.78
N PHE A 227 -0.33 9.56 4.75
CA PHE A 227 -1.34 8.48 4.66
C PHE A 227 -0.69 7.11 4.53
N ASP A 228 0.46 7.03 3.88
CA ASP A 228 1.24 5.79 3.81
C ASP A 228 1.79 5.36 5.17
N GLN A 229 2.13 6.31 6.04
CA GLN A 229 2.58 6.03 7.41
C GLN A 229 1.47 5.46 8.30
N LEU A 230 0.19 5.67 7.97
CA LEU A 230 -0.91 4.96 8.63
C LEU A 230 -0.97 3.47 8.25
N GLY A 231 -0.31 3.11 7.13
CA GLY A 231 -0.24 1.76 6.59
C GLY A 231 0.74 0.85 7.31
N TYR A 232 0.99 -0.32 6.72
CA TYR A 232 1.98 -1.28 7.22
C TYR A 232 3.39 -0.97 6.70
N MET A 233 3.52 -0.62 5.42
CA MET A 233 4.84 -0.42 4.80
C MET A 233 5.52 0.89 5.20
N GLY A 234 4.75 1.94 5.53
CA GLY A 234 5.27 3.30 5.68
C GLY A 234 5.96 3.82 4.41
N SER A 235 6.96 4.69 4.54
CA SER A 235 7.64 5.40 3.44
C SER A 235 9.07 5.83 3.81
N ALA A 236 9.91 6.08 2.81
CA ALA A 236 11.23 6.72 2.97
C ALA A 236 11.11 8.25 3.11
N LEU A 237 10.56 8.72 4.25
CA LEU A 237 10.15 10.12 4.46
C LEU A 237 11.27 11.15 4.24
N PHE A 238 12.52 10.76 4.47
CA PHE A 238 13.68 11.67 4.49
C PHE A 238 14.68 11.40 3.37
N TYR A 239 14.31 10.66 2.33
CA TYR A 239 15.16 10.54 1.14
C TYR A 239 15.43 11.93 0.54
N PRO A 240 16.67 12.28 0.13
CA PRO A 240 17.83 11.38 -0.06
C PRO A 240 18.74 11.22 1.16
N PHE A 241 18.46 11.88 2.29
CA PHE A 241 19.30 11.77 3.49
C PHE A 241 19.21 10.38 4.13
N HIS A 242 18.04 9.75 4.05
CA HIS A 242 17.83 8.36 4.50
C HIS A 242 17.03 7.60 3.45
N SER A 243 17.59 6.50 2.93
CA SER A 243 16.97 5.66 1.89
C SER A 243 16.08 4.54 2.46
N ARG A 244 16.26 4.17 3.73
CA ARG A 244 15.44 3.15 4.39
C ARG A 244 14.03 3.67 4.64
N ARG A 245 13.03 2.82 4.39
CA ARG A 245 11.63 3.09 4.72
C ARG A 245 11.47 3.05 6.25
N LEU A 246 10.75 4.04 6.77
CA LEU A 246 10.24 3.97 8.15
C LEU A 246 8.99 3.11 8.13
N SER A 247 8.91 2.14 9.05
CA SER A 247 7.72 1.30 9.20
C SER A 247 6.50 2.16 9.48
N GLY A 248 5.37 1.81 8.85
CA GLY A 248 4.11 2.44 9.16
C GLY A 248 3.54 1.99 10.51
N MET A 249 2.49 2.67 10.95
CA MET A 249 1.80 2.48 12.23
C MET A 249 0.89 1.25 12.27
N LYS A 250 0.68 0.57 11.14
CA LYS A 250 -0.16 -0.64 11.02
C LYS A 250 -1.62 -0.40 11.43
N LEU A 251 -2.13 0.82 11.21
CA LEU A 251 -3.52 1.19 11.54
C LEU A 251 -4.50 0.87 10.43
N MET A 252 -4.05 0.85 9.18
CA MET A 252 -4.88 0.64 8.01
C MET A 252 -4.19 -0.27 7.00
N HIS A 253 -4.90 -1.24 6.46
CA HIS A 253 -4.42 -2.04 5.33
C HIS A 253 -5.00 -1.52 4.01
N SER A 254 -4.19 -1.46 2.94
CA SER A 254 -4.62 -0.90 1.65
C SER A 254 -5.79 -1.67 1.03
N GLY A 255 -5.88 -2.98 1.29
CA GLY A 255 -6.99 -3.85 0.87
C GLY A 255 -8.30 -3.63 1.65
N GLU A 256 -8.29 -2.91 2.77
CA GLU A 256 -9.50 -2.71 3.57
C GLU A 256 -10.39 -1.61 3.00
N ALA A 257 -11.55 -2.00 2.47
CA ALA A 257 -12.53 -1.06 1.93
C ALA A 257 -12.97 0.00 2.95
N LEU A 258 -13.13 -0.38 4.22
CA LEU A 258 -13.60 0.52 5.27
C LEU A 258 -12.56 1.59 5.65
N ALA A 259 -11.27 1.23 5.66
CA ALA A 259 -10.20 2.20 5.90
C ALA A 259 -10.16 3.24 4.78
N ASN A 260 -10.21 2.77 3.52
CA ASN A 260 -10.28 3.64 2.35
C ASN A 260 -11.52 4.54 2.37
N LEU A 261 -12.70 4.00 2.67
CA LEU A 261 -13.94 4.76 2.77
C LEU A 261 -13.84 5.85 3.83
N THR A 262 -13.29 5.54 5.01
CA THR A 262 -13.15 6.52 6.11
C THR A 262 -12.26 7.68 5.69
N ALA A 263 -11.12 7.40 5.08
CA ALA A 263 -10.21 8.44 4.64
C ALA A 263 -10.82 9.32 3.53
N VAL A 264 -11.48 8.70 2.54
CA VAL A 264 -12.16 9.43 1.47
C VAL A 264 -13.29 10.30 2.04
N TRP A 265 -14.12 9.73 2.91
CA TRP A 265 -15.21 10.44 3.60
C TRP A 265 -14.70 11.66 4.37
N PHE A 266 -13.66 11.47 5.17
CA PHE A 266 -13.03 12.56 5.91
C PHE A 266 -12.49 13.65 4.98
N CYS A 267 -11.79 13.27 3.91
CA CYS A 267 -11.27 14.22 2.92
C CYS A 267 -12.40 15.01 2.23
N CYS A 268 -13.50 14.34 1.83
CA CYS A 268 -14.66 15.01 1.24
C CYS A 268 -15.28 16.04 2.20
N LEU A 269 -15.46 15.68 3.46
CA LEU A 269 -15.98 16.62 4.46
C LEU A 269 -15.02 17.79 4.70
N LEU A 270 -13.71 17.53 4.74
CA LEU A 270 -12.71 18.58 4.86
C LEU A 270 -12.73 19.54 3.65
N ILE A 271 -12.91 19.00 2.44
CA ILE A 271 -13.07 19.80 1.22
C ILE A 271 -14.32 20.68 1.35
N PHE A 272 -15.50 20.09 1.58
CA PHE A 272 -16.75 20.84 1.67
C PHE A 272 -16.72 21.88 2.79
N TRP A 273 -16.10 21.55 3.91
CA TRP A 273 -15.90 22.46 5.02
C TRP A 273 -15.07 23.69 4.62
N ASN A 274 -13.95 23.49 3.93
CA ASN A 274 -13.11 24.57 3.47
C ASN A 274 -13.81 25.45 2.42
N LEU A 275 -14.49 24.83 1.46
CA LEU A 275 -15.26 25.54 0.45
C LEU A 275 -16.39 26.36 1.09
N TRP A 276 -17.13 25.79 2.04
CA TRP A 276 -18.23 26.46 2.73
C TRP A 276 -17.75 27.70 3.49
N ARG A 277 -16.61 27.62 4.18
CA ARG A 277 -16.03 28.76 4.91
C ARG A 277 -15.62 29.92 4.01
N ALA A 278 -15.36 29.66 2.73
CA ALA A 278 -14.97 30.68 1.78
C ALA A 278 -16.16 31.38 1.11
N VAL A 279 -17.37 30.82 1.21
CA VAL A 279 -18.59 31.46 0.69
C VAL A 279 -18.96 32.66 1.59
N PRO A 280 -19.24 33.85 1.02
CA PRO A 280 -19.72 34.99 1.79
C PRO A 280 -20.97 34.64 2.61
N GLY A 281 -20.91 34.85 3.93
CA GLY A 281 -21.99 34.47 4.86
C GLY A 281 -22.00 32.99 5.27
N GLY A 282 -21.07 32.18 4.74
CA GLY A 282 -20.87 30.78 5.11
C GLY A 282 -20.24 30.62 6.48
N ILE A 283 -21.00 30.84 7.55
CA ILE A 283 -20.64 30.30 8.86
C ILE A 283 -20.91 28.80 8.78
N PRO A 284 -19.92 27.91 8.94
CA PRO A 284 -20.22 26.49 9.03
C PRO A 284 -21.20 26.30 10.19
N PRO A 285 -22.33 25.60 10.00
CA PRO A 285 -23.34 25.44 11.05
C PRO A 285 -22.78 24.75 12.31
N TYR A 286 -21.59 24.16 12.20
CA TYR A 286 -20.92 23.45 13.27
C TYR A 286 -19.46 23.92 13.34
N GLY A 287 -18.76 23.68 14.46
CA GLY A 287 -17.33 23.99 14.62
C GLY A 287 -16.42 22.81 14.28
N THR A 288 -15.09 22.98 14.36
CA THR A 288 -14.08 21.94 14.04
C THR A 288 -14.36 20.60 14.75
N ARG A 289 -14.95 20.63 15.95
CA ARG A 289 -15.37 19.43 16.69
C ARG A 289 -16.39 18.59 15.95
N ALA A 290 -17.33 19.22 15.24
CA ALA A 290 -18.32 18.50 14.45
C ALA A 290 -17.73 17.96 13.14
N LEU A 291 -16.77 18.67 12.53
CA LEU A 291 -16.00 18.10 11.41
C LEU A 291 -15.28 16.82 11.83
N ILE A 292 -14.64 16.81 13.00
CA ILE A 292 -14.00 15.60 13.55
C ILE A 292 -15.06 14.54 13.89
N GLY A 293 -16.17 14.94 14.51
CA GLY A 293 -17.27 14.04 14.88
C GLY A 293 -17.90 13.34 13.68
N TYR A 294 -18.32 14.10 12.66
CA TYR A 294 -18.94 13.56 11.45
C TYR A 294 -17.93 12.94 10.48
N GLY A 295 -16.70 13.45 10.46
CA GLY A 295 -15.67 13.02 9.51
C GLY A 295 -14.86 11.82 9.94
N LEU A 296 -14.67 11.61 11.25
CA LEU A 296 -13.83 10.54 11.77
C LEU A 296 -14.60 9.61 12.72
N VAL A 297 -15.31 10.19 13.71
CA VAL A 297 -15.92 9.40 14.78
C VAL A 297 -17.13 8.61 14.28
N LEU A 298 -18.03 9.24 13.53
CA LEU A 298 -19.25 8.59 13.03
C LEU A 298 -18.93 7.44 12.04
N PRO A 299 -18.09 7.63 10.99
CA PRO A 299 -17.71 6.52 10.12
C PRO A 299 -16.99 5.41 10.89
N GLY A 300 -16.07 5.78 11.78
CA GLY A 300 -15.36 4.82 12.64
C GLY A 300 -16.31 4.00 13.52
N ALA A 301 -17.32 4.64 14.12
CA ALA A 301 -18.33 3.98 14.94
C ALA A 301 -19.24 3.05 14.13
N VAL A 302 -19.70 3.48 12.95
CA VAL A 302 -20.50 2.64 12.04
C VAL A 302 -19.69 1.42 11.58
N ILE A 303 -18.43 1.62 11.23
CA ILE A 303 -17.49 0.55 10.85
C ILE A 303 -17.25 -0.41 12.01
N GLY A 304 -16.99 0.11 13.21
CA GLY A 304 -16.79 -0.67 14.43
C GLY A 304 -18.01 -1.53 14.76
N LEU A 305 -19.20 -0.93 14.68
CA LEU A 305 -20.47 -1.63 14.89
C LEU A 305 -20.70 -2.72 13.84
N TYR A 306 -20.47 -2.42 12.56
CA TYR A 306 -20.57 -3.40 11.49
C TYR A 306 -19.62 -4.60 11.69
N ARG A 307 -18.35 -4.33 12.01
CA ARG A 307 -17.36 -5.38 12.30
C ARG A 307 -17.79 -6.23 13.50
N TRP A 308 -18.25 -5.59 14.57
CA TRP A 308 -18.74 -6.29 15.76
C TRP A 308 -19.95 -7.18 15.47
N LEU A 309 -20.94 -6.69 14.71
CA LEU A 309 -22.11 -7.46 14.30
C LEU A 309 -21.72 -8.66 13.44
N ARG A 310 -20.83 -8.45 12.46
CA ARG A 310 -20.36 -9.52 11.56
C ARG A 310 -19.60 -10.60 12.31
N ASN A 311 -18.71 -10.21 13.24
CA ASN A 311 -17.94 -11.16 14.05
C ASN A 311 -18.86 -11.97 14.98
N ARG A 312 -19.91 -11.34 15.54
CA ARG A 312 -20.92 -12.06 16.32
C ARG A 312 -21.75 -13.04 15.47
N ALA A 313 -22.10 -12.67 14.25
CA ALA A 313 -22.82 -13.56 13.34
C ALA A 313 -21.95 -14.77 12.95
N ALA A 314 -20.67 -14.54 12.62
CA ALA A 314 -19.72 -15.60 12.30
C ALA A 314 -19.52 -16.58 13.48
N ALA A 315 -19.32 -16.06 14.70
CA ALA A 315 -19.19 -16.89 15.90
C ALA A 315 -20.45 -17.74 16.18
N ARG A 316 -21.65 -17.22 15.87
CA ARG A 316 -22.91 -17.98 16.00
C ARG A 316 -23.03 -19.08 14.95
N SER A 317 -22.65 -18.84 13.70
CA SER A 317 -22.64 -19.89 12.67
C SER A 317 -21.64 -21.01 12.95
N SER A 318 -20.48 -20.69 13.52
CA SER A 318 -19.49 -21.72 13.94
C SER A 318 -20.00 -22.60 15.09
N ALA A 319 -20.83 -22.06 15.98
CA ALA A 319 -21.41 -22.79 17.10
C ALA A 319 -22.63 -23.65 16.73
N VAL A 320 -23.23 -23.45 15.55
CA VAL A 320 -24.36 -24.26 15.03
C VAL A 320 -23.88 -25.46 14.20
N HIS A 321 -22.61 -25.45 13.79
CA HIS A 321 -21.97 -26.54 13.03
C HIS A 321 -20.94 -27.34 13.83
N ALA A 322 -20.86 -27.11 15.14
CA ALA A 322 -20.10 -27.91 16.11
C ALA A 322 -21.07 -28.74 16.96
#